data_AF-A0A536AHR7-F1
#
_entry.id   AF-A0A536AHR7-F1
#
_cell.length_a   1.000
_cell.length_b   1.000
_cell.length_c   1.000
_cell.angle_alpha   90.00
_cell.angle_beta   90.00
_cell.angle_gamma   90.00
#
_symmetry.space_group_name_H-M   'P 1'
#
loop_
_entity.id
_entity.type
_entity.pdbx_description
1 polymer ?
#
loop_
_entity_poly.entity_id
_entity_poly.type
_entity_poly.pdbx_seq_one_letter_code
_entity_poly.pdbx_strand_id
1 'polypeptide(L)' 'YTANSGGKAFGIQVIDLATGEKRAITDGSRDDMQPRWSPDGTLLVFWSRRETTRTNADLYVVASTGGETT' A
#
# COMPACT_ATOMS: atom_id res chain seq x y z
N TYR A 1 7.13 2.31 -1.05
CA TYR A 1 7.80 2.12 0.26
C TYR A 1 6.74 2.19 1.35
N THR A 2 6.94 1.56 2.51
CA THR A 2 6.01 1.66 3.64
C THR A 2 6.35 2.88 4.49
N ALA A 3 5.35 3.69 4.82
CA ALA A 3 5.51 4.89 5.65
C ALA A 3 4.60 4.80 6.89
N ASN A 4 5.13 5.20 8.05
CA ASN A 4 4.36 5.34 9.28
C ASN A 4 4.32 6.82 9.66
N SER A 5 3.12 7.38 9.81
CA SER A 5 2.90 8.71 10.35
C SER A 5 2.21 8.60 11.71
N GLY A 6 3.00 8.51 12.78
CA GLY A 6 2.66 9.00 14.13
C GLY A 6 1.35 8.52 14.76
N GLY A 7 0.99 7.24 14.61
CA GLY A 7 -0.21 6.65 15.22
C GLY A 7 -1.27 6.17 14.23
N LYS A 8 -1.03 6.33 12.93
CA LYS A 8 -1.80 5.67 11.85
C LYS A 8 -1.15 4.33 11.47
N ALA A 9 -1.98 3.41 11.00
CA ALA A 9 -1.55 2.13 10.45
C ALA A 9 -0.59 2.33 9.25
N PHE A 10 0.22 1.31 8.93
CA PHE A 10 1.20 1.44 7.84
C PHE A 10 0.51 1.65 6.49
N GLY A 11 0.85 2.74 5.78
CA GLY A 11 0.32 3.04 4.45
C GLY A 11 1.34 2.80 3.34
N ILE A 12 0.85 2.53 2.13
CA ILE A 12 1.69 2.38 0.95
C ILE A 12 1.73 3.69 0.17
N GLN A 13 2.95 4.16 -0.11
CA GLN A 13 3.19 5.29 -0.98
C GLN A 13 4.17 4.94 -2.09
N VAL A 14 3.97 5.58 -3.24
CA VAL A 14 4.85 5.54 -4.41
C VAL A 14 5.50 6.90 -4.59
N ILE A 15 6.77 6.89 -4.97
CA ILE A 15 7.52 8.09 -5.33
C ILE A 15 7.85 7.98 -6.81
N ASP A 16 7.55 9.03 -7.56
CA ASP A 16 8.14 9.23 -8.88
C ASP A 16 9.61 9.66 -8.70
N LEU A 17 10.55 8.86 -9.18
CA LEU A 17 11.98 9.13 -8.98
C LEU A 17 12.51 10.28 -9.84
N ALA A 18 11.82 10.65 -10.91
CA ALA A 18 12.22 11.74 -11.78
C ALA A 18 11.78 13.10 -11.21
N THR A 19 10.58 13.18 -10.64
CA THR A 19 10.02 14.44 -10.11
C THR A 19 10.14 14.54 -8.59
N GLY A 20 10.33 13.43 -7.89
CA GLY A 20 10.27 13.34 -6.43
C GLY A 20 8.84 13.38 -5.88
N GLU A 21 7.83 13.41 -6.74
CA GLU A 21 6.43 13.46 -6.31
C GLU A 21 6.02 12.19 -5.57
N LYS A 22 5.28 12.37 -4.48
CA LYS A 22 4.76 11.27 -3.67
C LYS A 22 3.27 11.11 -3.88
N ARG A 23 2.83 9.87 -4.04
CA ARG A 23 1.41 9.51 -4.17
C ARG A 23 1.04 8.45 -3.15
N ALA A 24 -0.05 8.66 -2.44
CA ALA A 24 -0.66 7.64 -1.59
C ALA A 24 -1.39 6.61 -2.47
N ILE A 25 -1.14 5.34 -2.23
CA ILE A 25 -1.81 4.23 -2.92
C ILE A 25 -2.93 3.66 -2.06
N THR A 26 -2.71 3.61 -0.75
CA THR A 26 -3.73 3.26 0.24
C THR A 26 -4.02 4.45 1.15
N ASP A 27 -5.19 4.46 1.78
CA ASP A 27 -5.65 5.56 2.64
C ASP A 27 -4.99 5.58 4.03
N GLY A 28 -4.19 4.56 4.36
CA GLY A 28 -3.50 4.41 5.64
C GLY A 28 -4.45 4.13 6.81
N SER A 29 -5.67 3.67 6.54
CA SER A 29 -6.63 3.23 7.57
C SER A 29 -6.33 1.82 8.10
N ARG A 30 -5.48 1.07 7.40
CA ARG A 30 -5.13 -0.34 7.67
C ARG A 30 -3.62 -0.54 7.62
N ASP A 31 -3.15 -1.65 8.21
CA ASP A 31 -1.73 -2.02 8.16
C ASP A 31 -1.42 -2.66 6.80
N ASP A 32 -1.08 -1.82 5.83
CA ASP A 32 -0.68 -2.20 4.48
C ASP A 32 0.84 -2.20 4.36
N MET A 33 1.42 -3.35 4.04
CA MET A 33 2.86 -3.57 4.20
C MET A 33 3.49 -4.29 3.00
N GLN A 34 4.83 -4.41 2.97
CA GLN A 34 5.66 -5.10 1.93
C GLN A 34 5.08 -5.07 0.50
N PRO A 35 4.87 -3.87 -0.08
CA PRO A 35 4.41 -3.77 -1.45
C PRO A 35 5.43 -4.37 -2.43
N ARG A 36 4.93 -5.04 -3.47
CA ARG A 36 5.70 -5.52 -4.62
C ARG A 36 5.01 -5.10 -5.91
N TRP A 37 5.78 -4.57 -6.85
CA TRP A 37 5.30 -4.18 -8.16
C TRP A 37 5.07 -5.39 -9.07
N SER A 38 4.06 -5.32 -9.93
CA SER A 38 3.96 -6.19 -11.10
C SER A 38 5.10 -5.88 -12.08
N PRO A 39 5.51 -6.84 -12.92
CA PRO A 39 6.61 -6.64 -13.88
C PRO A 39 6.37 -5.52 -14.90
N ASP A 40 5.11 -5.26 -15.25
CA ASP A 40 4.67 -4.18 -16.14
C ASP A 40 4.48 -2.83 -15.41
N GLY A 41 4.64 -2.80 -14.08
CA GLY A 41 4.52 -1.59 -13.27
C GLY A 41 3.10 -1.07 -13.09
N THR A 42 2.07 -1.80 -13.54
CA THR A 42 0.68 -1.32 -13.49
C THR A 42 0.01 -1.60 -12.14
N LEU A 43 0.47 -2.59 -11.39
CA LEU A 43 -0.13 -3.08 -10.16
C LEU A 43 0.88 -3.17 -9.00
N LEU A 44 0.35 -3.12 -7.80
CA LEU A 44 1.05 -3.41 -6.54
C LEU A 44 0.31 -4.50 -5.79
N VAL A 45 1.01 -5.55 -5.39
CA VAL A 45 0.52 -6.52 -4.40
C VAL A 45 1.08 -6.20 -3.02
N PHE A 46 0.28 -6.36 -1.98
CA PHE A 46 0.66 -6.11 -0.60
C PHE A 46 -0.14 -6.97 0.38
N TRP A 47 0.34 -7.08 1.61
CA TRP A 47 -0.37 -7.72 2.72
C TRP A 47 -1.09 -6.63 3.51
N SER A 48 -2.36 -6.85 3.80
CA SER A 48 -3.20 -5.94 4.59
C SER A 48 -3.87 -6.69 5.72
N ARG A 49 -3.83 -6.12 6.92
CA ARG A 49 -4.60 -6.62 8.07
C ARG A 49 -5.93 -5.88 8.12
N ARG A 50 -6.99 -6.55 7.68
CA ARG A 50 -8.32 -5.93 7.57
C ARG A 50 -9.27 -6.29 8.71
N GLU A 51 -9.07 -7.42 9.36
CA GLU A 51 -9.86 -7.87 10.50
C GLU A 51 -9.29 -7.36 11.84
N THR A 52 -10.15 -7.32 12.85
CA THR A 52 -9.80 -6.87 14.21
C THR A 52 -8.87 -7.84 14.93
N THR A 53 -8.81 -9.09 14.48
CA THR A 53 -7.87 -10.11 14.94
C THR A 53 -6.52 -9.96 14.24
N ARG A 54 -5.48 -9.60 15.02
CA ARG A 54 -4.09 -9.38 14.55
C ARG A 54 -3.43 -10.56 13.81
N THR A 55 -4.10 -11.70 13.70
CA THR A 55 -3.58 -12.94 13.10
C THR A 55 -3.93 -13.11 11.62
N ASN A 56 -4.92 -12.37 11.09
CA ASN A 56 -5.37 -12.54 9.71
C ASN A 56 -4.86 -11.38 8.84
N ALA A 57 -3.94 -11.70 7.94
CA ALA A 57 -3.47 -10.79 6.90
C ALA A 57 -3.69 -11.47 5.55
N ASP A 58 -4.36 -10.78 4.65
CA ASP A 58 -4.62 -11.26 3.29
C ASP A 58 -3.78 -10.46 2.28
N LEU A 59 -3.59 -11.05 1.11
CA LEU A 59 -2.96 -10.38 -0.02
C LEU A 59 -4.00 -9.58 -0.79
N TYR A 60 -3.63 -8.36 -1.13
CA TYR A 60 -4.46 -7.43 -1.89
C TYR A 60 -3.68 -6.87 -3.06
N VAL A 61 -4.41 -6.49 -4.11
CA VAL A 61 -3.84 -5.86 -5.30
C VAL A 61 -4.51 -4.52 -5.55
N VAL A 62 -3.69 -3.54 -5.91
CA VAL A 62 -4.14 -2.18 -6.22
C VAL A 62 -3.40 -1.65 -7.44
N ALA A 63 -4.04 -0.76 -8.19
CA ALA A 63 -3.39 -0.06 -9.28
C ALA A 63 -2.25 0.82 -8.77
N SER A 64 -1.19 0.93 -9.57
CA SER A 64 -0.04 1.84 -9.38
C SER A 64 -0.43 3.31 -9.25
N THR A 65 -1.59 3.67 -9.78
CA THR A 65 -2.20 5.00 -9.69
C THR A 65 -2.94 5.23 -8.38
N GLY A 66 -3.11 4.20 -7.55
CA GLY A 66 -4.06 4.17 -6.43
C GLY A 66 -5.46 3.78 -6.90
N GLY A 67 -6.39 3.65 -5.95
CA GLY A 67 -7.80 3.35 -6.22
C GLY A 67 -8.39 2.33 -5.27
N GLU A 68 -9.61 1.85 -5.59
CA GLU A 68 -10.24 0.78 -4.83
C GLU A 68 -9.37 -0.48 -4.86
N THR A 69 -9.19 -1.08 -3.68
CA THR A 69 -8.39 -2.29 -3.52
C THR A 69 -9.32 -3.50 -3.51
N THR A 70 -9.18 -4.38 -4.49
CA THR A 70 -9.92 -5.64 -4.58
C THR A 70 -9.15 -6.78 -3.92
#